data_AF-A0A8S3R7W3-F1
#
_entry.id   AF-A0A8S3R7W3-F1
#
_cell.length_a   1.000
_cell.length_b   1.000
_cell.length_c   1.000
_cell.angle_alpha   90.00
_cell.angle_beta   90.00
_cell.angle_gamma   90.00
#
_symmetry.space_group_name_H-M   'P 1'
#
loop_
_entity.id
_entity.type
_entity.pdbx_description
1 polymer ?
#
loop_
_entity_poly.entity_id
_entity_poly.type
_entity_poly.pdbx_seq_one_letter_code
_entity_poly.pdbx_strand_id
1 'polypeptide(L)'
;MSSAVRIKILSSALCCSVPSDNTSGQLEQTRLFLMITAYWARVAEPSVNTNFIKSVLIGYILFSARHKEFQPGIRIFRKLENLRSEVTKFADGRIKSYRDFIVNIVYTFAQFQSCILYTTHLNRLLQCPLENVNPAIVFNGSFLHKMYYILSENEDIIAKHLNGCDVYVWFNQMLYFLQENVCMRSA
;
A
#
# COMPACT_ATOMS: atom_id res chain seq x y z
N MET A 1 -12.56 -24.18 -15.25
CA MET A 1 -12.50 -23.80 -13.82
C MET A 1 -13.15 -22.43 -13.63
N SER A 2 -14.16 -22.30 -12.76
CA SER A 2 -14.87 -21.02 -12.51
C SER A 2 -13.92 -19.96 -11.93
N SER A 3 -14.18 -18.67 -12.19
CA SER A 3 -13.42 -17.54 -11.62
C SER A 3 -13.40 -17.60 -10.08
N ALA A 4 -14.54 -17.95 -9.46
CA ALA A 4 -14.65 -18.08 -8.01
C ALA A 4 -13.70 -19.15 -7.43
N VAL A 5 -13.45 -20.23 -8.17
CA VAL A 5 -12.50 -21.28 -7.74
C VAL A 5 -11.07 -20.78 -7.82
N ARG A 6 -10.72 -20.01 -8.87
CA ARG A 6 -9.39 -19.40 -9.03
C ARG A 6 -9.09 -18.39 -7.93
N ILE A 7 -10.07 -17.54 -7.59
CA ILE A 7 -9.96 -16.59 -6.47
C ILE A 7 -9.73 -17.35 -5.17
N LYS A 8 -10.51 -18.41 -4.88
CA LYS A 8 -10.31 -19.22 -3.68
C LYS A 8 -8.91 -19.82 -3.61
N ILE A 9 -8.40 -20.38 -4.71
CA ILE A 9 -7.03 -20.94 -4.76
C ILE A 9 -5.99 -19.86 -4.45
N LEU A 10 -6.09 -18.69 -5.08
CA LEU A 10 -5.18 -17.57 -4.85
C LEU A 10 -5.21 -17.09 -3.39
N SER A 11 -6.40 -17.00 -2.81
CA SER A 11 -6.61 -16.55 -1.44
C SER A 11 -6.11 -17.53 -0.40
N SER A 12 -6.28 -18.83 -0.66
CA SER A 12 -5.66 -19.88 0.13
C SER A 12 -4.13 -19.82 0.05
N ALA A 13 -3.56 -19.58 -1.13
CA ALA A 13 -2.12 -19.47 -1.30
C ALA A 13 -1.51 -18.26 -0.56
N LEU A 14 -2.26 -17.16 -0.45
CA LEU A 14 -1.85 -15.95 0.27
C LEU A 14 -2.30 -15.93 1.74
N CYS A 15 -2.99 -16.99 2.20
CA CYS A 15 -3.59 -17.09 3.52
C CYS A 15 -4.47 -15.88 3.90
N CYS A 16 -5.14 -15.26 2.93
CA CYS A 16 -6.03 -14.11 3.14
C CYS A 16 -7.47 -14.52 2.91
N SER A 17 -8.35 -14.27 3.88
CA SER A 17 -9.78 -14.38 3.65
C SER A 17 -10.21 -13.23 2.76
N VAL A 18 -10.98 -13.55 1.72
CA VAL A 18 -11.53 -12.53 0.83
C VAL A 18 -12.95 -12.24 1.27
N PRO A 19 -13.30 -10.99 1.57
CA PRO A 19 -14.68 -10.63 1.82
C PRO A 19 -15.50 -11.01 0.58
N SER A 20 -16.51 -11.83 0.82
CA SER A 20 -17.50 -12.23 -0.16
C SER A 20 -18.50 -11.09 -0.30
N ASP A 21 -18.54 -10.51 -1.51
CA ASP A 21 -19.65 -9.74 -2.08
C ASP A 21 -20.23 -8.63 -1.21
N ASN A 22 -19.71 -7.41 -1.42
CA ASN A 22 -20.33 -6.07 -1.23
C ASN A 22 -19.30 -4.93 -1.25
N THR A 23 -18.09 -5.22 -1.71
CA THR A 23 -16.99 -4.26 -1.83
C THR A 23 -17.27 -3.30 -2.99
N SER A 24 -17.18 -1.99 -2.74
CA SER A 24 -17.29 -0.95 -3.77
C SER A 24 -16.36 -1.31 -4.94
N GLY A 25 -16.76 -1.03 -6.19
CA GLY A 25 -16.01 -1.48 -7.38
C GLY A 25 -14.51 -1.11 -7.38
N GLN A 26 -14.12 -0.06 -6.64
CA GLN A 26 -12.73 0.34 -6.44
C GLN A 26 -11.94 -0.59 -5.51
N LEU A 27 -12.56 -1.16 -4.48
CA LEU A 27 -11.90 -2.10 -3.57
C LEU A 27 -11.58 -3.42 -4.29
N GLU A 28 -12.39 -3.81 -5.28
CA GLU A 28 -12.08 -4.95 -6.18
C GLU A 28 -10.79 -4.73 -6.98
N GLN A 29 -10.56 -3.53 -7.51
CA GLN A 29 -9.36 -3.21 -8.29
C GLN A 29 -8.08 -3.24 -7.44
N THR A 30 -8.22 -2.98 -6.14
CA THR A 30 -7.10 -2.98 -5.17
C THR A 30 -6.93 -4.28 -4.40
N ARG A 31 -7.81 -5.25 -4.65
CA ARG A 31 -7.93 -6.49 -3.87
C ARG A 31 -6.65 -7.30 -3.88
N LEU A 32 -6.03 -7.46 -5.05
CA LEU A 32 -4.75 -8.16 -5.18
C LEU A 32 -3.64 -7.45 -4.39
N PHE A 33 -3.57 -6.12 -4.46
CA PHE A 33 -2.58 -5.32 -3.73
C PHE A 33 -2.74 -5.46 -2.21
N LEU A 34 -3.97 -5.42 -1.71
CA LEU A 34 -4.26 -5.62 -0.29
C LEU A 34 -3.87 -7.02 0.19
N MET A 35 -4.16 -8.05 -0.61
CA MET A 35 -3.76 -9.43 -0.30
C MET A 35 -2.23 -9.59 -0.29
N ILE A 36 -1.52 -8.98 -1.23
CA ILE A 36 -0.05 -8.97 -1.26
C ILE A 36 0.50 -8.29 0.00
N THR A 37 -0.07 -7.14 0.37
CA THR A 37 0.36 -6.37 1.54
C THR A 37 0.10 -7.13 2.85
N ALA A 38 -1.06 -7.79 2.95
CA ALA A 38 -1.38 -8.64 4.09
C ALA A 38 -0.46 -9.86 4.18
N TYR A 39 -0.23 -10.55 3.06
CA TYR A 39 0.70 -11.68 3.01
C TYR A 39 2.10 -11.26 3.45
N TRP A 40 2.64 -10.19 2.84
CA TRP A 40 3.95 -9.64 3.20
C TRP A 40 4.04 -9.30 4.69
N ALA A 41 3.06 -8.59 5.24
CA ALA A 41 3.08 -8.21 6.65
C ALA A 41 3.08 -9.42 7.62
N ARG A 42 2.56 -10.58 7.19
CA ARG A 42 2.60 -11.82 7.99
C ARG A 42 3.92 -12.58 7.90
N VAL A 43 4.53 -12.60 6.71
CA VAL A 43 5.68 -13.49 6.43
C VAL A 43 7.02 -12.77 6.42
N ALA A 44 7.03 -11.44 6.41
CA ALA A 44 8.25 -10.66 6.33
C ALA A 44 9.09 -10.78 7.60
N GLU A 45 10.40 -10.91 7.39
CA GLU A 45 11.41 -10.96 8.43
C GLU A 45 12.47 -9.89 8.16
N PRO A 46 12.70 -8.92 9.07
CA PRO A 46 12.05 -8.77 10.37
C PRO A 46 10.58 -8.32 10.25
N SER A 47 9.83 -8.48 11.34
CA SER A 47 8.40 -8.18 11.38
C SER A 47 8.10 -6.74 10.97
N VAL A 48 7.11 -6.58 10.09
CA VAL A 48 6.69 -5.31 9.53
C VAL A 48 5.87 -4.53 10.57
N ASN A 49 6.28 -3.30 10.87
CA ASN A 49 5.51 -2.41 11.73
C ASN A 49 4.41 -1.65 10.96
N THR A 50 3.55 -0.95 11.69
CA THR A 50 2.44 -0.19 11.12
C THR A 50 2.90 0.90 10.15
N ASN A 51 4.08 1.50 10.35
CA ASN A 51 4.57 2.58 9.49
C ASN A 51 5.00 2.09 8.11
N PHE A 52 5.55 0.88 8.01
CA PHE A 52 5.82 0.24 6.73
C PHE A 52 4.52 0.03 5.93
N ILE A 53 3.48 -0.49 6.59
CA ILE A 53 2.17 -0.70 5.97
C ILE A 53 1.56 0.63 5.52
N LYS A 54 1.54 1.64 6.40
CA LYS A 54 1.04 2.98 6.08
C LYS A 54 1.80 3.62 4.91
N SER A 55 3.12 3.43 4.84
CA SER A 55 3.95 3.95 3.74
C SER A 55 3.55 3.34 2.39
N VAL A 56 3.37 2.01 2.36
CA VAL A 56 2.95 1.26 1.17
C VAL A 56 1.54 1.68 0.74
N LEU A 57 0.60 1.81 1.67
CA LEU A 57 -0.75 2.27 1.39
C LEU A 57 -0.77 3.69 0.82
N ILE A 58 -0.08 4.63 1.46
CA ILE A 58 -0.02 6.03 0.99
C ILE A 58 0.63 6.11 -0.39
N GLY A 59 1.72 5.35 -0.62
CA GLY A 59 2.33 5.24 -1.94
C GLY A 59 1.33 4.76 -2.98
N TYR A 60 0.67 3.63 -2.72
CA TYR A 60 -0.35 3.10 -3.62
C TYR A 60 -1.43 4.12 -3.93
N ILE A 61 -2.01 4.75 -2.92
CA ILE A 61 -3.06 5.76 -3.07
C ILE A 61 -2.60 6.94 -3.94
N LEU A 62 -1.40 7.46 -3.69
CA LEU A 62 -0.85 8.60 -4.42
C LEU A 62 -0.59 8.28 -5.90
N PHE A 63 -0.07 7.09 -6.18
CA PHE A 63 0.22 6.68 -7.55
C PHE A 63 -1.03 6.22 -8.30
N SER A 64 -1.97 5.53 -7.64
CA SER A 64 -3.27 5.16 -8.23
C SER A 64 -4.11 6.40 -8.56
N ALA A 65 -4.02 7.47 -7.77
CA ALA A 65 -4.60 8.76 -8.14
C ALA A 65 -4.04 9.27 -9.47
N ARG A 66 -2.72 9.17 -9.71
CA ARG A 66 -2.04 9.73 -10.89
C ARG A 66 -2.42 9.08 -12.24
N HIS A 67 -2.83 7.82 -12.25
CA HIS A 67 -2.90 7.00 -13.46
C HIS A 67 -4.27 6.99 -14.20
N LYS A 68 -5.20 7.91 -13.91
CA LYS A 68 -6.54 8.06 -14.57
C LYS A 68 -7.49 6.86 -14.47
N GLU A 69 -7.07 5.72 -13.92
CA GLU A 69 -7.98 4.63 -13.49
C GLU A 69 -8.82 5.04 -12.28
N PHE A 70 -8.32 6.02 -11.53
CA PHE A 70 -9.07 6.75 -10.51
C PHE A 70 -9.54 8.08 -11.15
N GLN A 71 -10.84 8.38 -11.10
CA GLN A 71 -11.36 9.75 -11.27
C GLN A 71 -11.56 10.42 -9.91
N PRO A 72 -10.50 10.65 -9.10
CA PRO A 72 -10.71 11.43 -7.90
C PRO A 72 -10.99 12.87 -8.34
N GLY A 73 -12.00 13.50 -7.76
CA GLY A 73 -12.33 14.88 -8.06
C GLY A 73 -11.07 15.76 -8.00
N ILE A 74 -11.00 16.78 -8.86
CA ILE A 74 -9.87 17.73 -9.02
C ILE A 74 -9.29 18.23 -7.66
N ARG A 75 -10.12 18.30 -6.62
CA ARG A 75 -9.72 18.66 -5.25
C ARG A 75 -8.77 17.66 -4.58
N ILE A 76 -8.96 16.36 -4.81
CA ILE A 76 -8.14 15.28 -4.26
C ILE A 76 -6.73 15.34 -4.86
N PHE A 77 -6.62 15.48 -6.18
CA PHE A 77 -5.33 15.66 -6.84
C PHE A 77 -4.55 16.85 -6.29
N ARG A 78 -5.21 18.00 -6.13
CA ARG A 78 -4.55 19.18 -5.58
C ARG A 78 -4.07 18.97 -4.15
N LYS A 79 -4.86 18.29 -3.30
CA LYS A 79 -4.50 18.05 -1.91
C LYS A 79 -3.44 16.95 -1.75
N LEU A 80 -3.42 15.94 -2.63
CA LEU A 80 -2.38 14.92 -2.71
C LEU A 80 -1.07 15.45 -3.32
N GLU A 81 -1.15 16.30 -4.35
CA GLU A 81 0.00 17.02 -4.89
C GLU A 81 0.56 17.99 -3.86
N ASN A 82 -0.31 18.66 -3.09
CA ASN A 82 0.11 19.48 -1.95
C ASN A 82 0.77 18.62 -0.87
N LEU A 83 0.18 17.47 -0.50
CA LEU A 83 0.79 16.52 0.45
C LEU A 83 2.16 16.06 -0.05
N ARG A 84 2.29 15.71 -1.34
CA ARG A 84 3.57 15.35 -1.97
C ARG A 84 4.54 16.53 -1.97
N SER A 85 4.07 17.73 -2.28
CA SER A 85 4.86 18.97 -2.29
C SER A 85 5.32 19.35 -0.88
N GLU A 86 4.48 19.10 0.12
CA GLU A 86 4.77 19.37 1.52
C GLU A 86 5.73 18.31 2.05
N VAL A 87 5.46 17.03 1.81
CA VAL A 87 6.39 15.92 2.05
C VAL A 87 7.77 16.17 1.44
N THR A 88 7.82 16.68 0.21
CA THR A 88 9.10 17.02 -0.46
C THR A 88 9.74 18.28 0.11
N LYS A 89 8.96 19.33 0.44
CA LYS A 89 9.48 20.52 1.15
C LYS A 89 9.96 20.21 2.57
N PHE A 90 9.27 19.31 3.29
CA PHE A 90 9.68 18.79 4.60
C PHE A 90 10.99 17.99 4.47
N ALA A 91 11.15 17.24 3.38
CA ALA A 91 12.40 16.54 3.06
C ALA A 91 13.53 17.50 2.69
N ASP A 92 13.26 18.55 1.92
CA ASP A 92 14.27 19.49 1.43
C ASP A 92 14.73 20.52 2.50
N GLY A 93 13.92 20.77 3.54
CA GLY A 93 14.18 21.80 4.55
C GLY A 93 14.63 21.31 5.93
N ARG A 94 14.47 20.03 6.30
CA ARG A 94 14.78 19.54 7.66
C ARG A 94 15.51 18.21 7.76
N ILE A 95 15.53 17.39 6.72
CA ILE A 95 16.26 16.12 6.77
C ILE A 95 17.74 16.43 6.46
N LYS A 96 18.47 16.85 7.51
CA LYS A 96 19.91 17.05 7.49
C LYS A 96 20.57 15.74 7.07
N SER A 97 20.87 15.64 5.79
CA SER A 97 21.66 14.58 5.20
C SER A 97 21.00 13.20 5.26
N TYR A 98 21.40 12.39 4.29
CA TYR A 98 21.22 10.95 4.20
C TYR A 98 21.91 10.25 5.38
N ARG A 99 21.54 10.56 6.63
CA ARG A 99 22.39 10.23 7.78
C ARG A 99 22.46 8.75 8.06
N ASP A 100 21.47 7.95 7.67
CA ASP A 100 21.63 6.50 7.64
C ASP A 100 20.81 5.91 6.49
N PHE A 101 21.47 5.34 5.49
CA PHE A 101 20.84 4.34 4.63
C PHE A 101 20.48 3.17 5.54
N ILE A 102 19.24 3.11 6.00
CA ILE A 102 18.81 2.06 6.92
C ILE A 102 18.56 0.81 6.07
N VAL A 103 19.59 -0.03 6.00
CA VAL A 103 19.59 -1.30 5.27
C VAL A 103 18.31 -2.10 5.54
N ASN A 104 17.85 -2.10 6.80
CA ASN A 104 16.65 -2.81 7.20
C ASN A 104 15.38 -2.31 6.49
N ILE A 105 15.20 -1.00 6.34
CA ILE A 105 14.02 -0.42 5.66
C ILE A 105 14.02 -0.81 4.19
N VAL A 106 15.17 -0.69 3.55
CA VAL A 106 15.33 -1.03 2.13
C VAL A 106 15.11 -2.52 1.90
N TYR A 107 15.67 -3.36 2.78
CA TYR A 107 15.50 -4.80 2.75
C TYR A 107 14.02 -5.20 2.90
N THR A 108 13.32 -4.64 3.88
CA THR A 108 11.88 -4.87 4.10
C THR A 108 11.04 -4.47 2.89
N PHE A 109 11.35 -3.35 2.23
CA PHE A 109 10.68 -2.98 0.97
C PHE A 109 11.06 -3.88 -0.22
N ALA A 110 12.29 -4.40 -0.27
CA ALA A 110 12.68 -5.38 -1.29
C ALA A 110 11.94 -6.72 -1.14
N GLN A 111 11.67 -7.16 0.10
CA GLN A 111 10.79 -8.29 0.35
C GLN A 111 9.38 -8.04 -0.19
N PHE A 112 8.83 -6.85 0.04
CA PHE A 112 7.52 -6.48 -0.50
C PHE A 112 7.48 -6.51 -2.04
N GLN A 113 8.52 -6.00 -2.71
CA GLN A 113 8.63 -6.12 -4.17
C GLN A 113 8.63 -7.57 -4.64
N SER A 114 9.32 -8.43 -3.91
CA SER A 114 9.37 -9.86 -4.21
C SER A 114 7.98 -10.49 -4.07
N CYS A 115 7.23 -10.14 -3.01
CA CYS A 115 5.84 -10.55 -2.84
C CYS A 115 4.96 -10.10 -4.00
N ILE A 116 5.09 -8.85 -4.47
CA ILE A 116 4.35 -8.35 -5.64
C ILE A 116 4.69 -9.19 -6.88
N LEU A 117 5.98 -9.40 -7.15
CA LEU A 117 6.46 -10.14 -8.32
C LEU A 117 5.91 -11.58 -8.34
N TYR A 118 6.12 -12.35 -7.26
CA TYR A 118 5.68 -13.74 -7.19
C TYR A 118 4.16 -13.86 -7.21
N THR A 119 3.45 -12.98 -6.52
CA THR A 119 1.99 -12.99 -6.53
C THR A 119 1.43 -12.63 -7.91
N THR A 120 2.07 -11.72 -8.64
CA THR A 120 1.69 -11.39 -10.02
C THR A 120 1.87 -12.59 -10.94
N HIS A 121 2.96 -13.34 -10.78
CA HIS A 121 3.16 -14.59 -11.52
C HIS A 121 2.11 -15.64 -11.19
N LEU A 122 1.80 -15.82 -9.89
CA LEU A 122 0.75 -16.74 -9.45
C LEU A 122 -0.63 -16.33 -9.99
N ASN A 123 -0.96 -15.04 -9.93
CA ASN A 123 -2.20 -14.49 -10.48
C ASN A 123 -2.30 -14.78 -11.98
N ARG A 124 -1.21 -14.59 -12.74
CA ARG A 124 -1.15 -14.94 -14.17
C ARG A 124 -1.30 -16.43 -14.44
N LEU A 125 -0.67 -17.29 -13.63
CA LEU A 125 -0.80 -18.75 -13.73
C LEU A 125 -2.27 -19.20 -13.56
N LEU A 126 -3.00 -18.52 -12.69
CA LEU A 126 -4.43 -18.74 -12.48
C LEU A 126 -5.32 -18.02 -13.52
N GLN A 127 -4.75 -17.52 -14.62
CA GLN A 127 -5.43 -16.77 -15.67
C GLN A 127 -6.08 -15.46 -15.15
N CYS A 128 -5.34 -14.71 -14.33
CA CYS A 128 -5.70 -13.37 -13.83
C CYS A 128 -7.09 -13.29 -13.20
N PRO A 129 -7.40 -14.08 -12.16
CA PRO A 129 -8.69 -13.98 -11.46
C PRO A 129 -8.91 -12.62 -10.77
N LEU A 130 -7.83 -11.89 -10.47
CA LEU A 130 -7.87 -10.52 -9.95
C LEU A 130 -7.11 -9.56 -10.88
N GLU A 131 -7.43 -8.28 -10.79
CA GLU A 131 -6.73 -7.22 -11.52
C GLU A 131 -5.26 -7.15 -11.09
N ASN A 132 -4.36 -7.08 -12.08
CA ASN A 132 -2.93 -7.07 -11.80
C ASN A 132 -2.51 -5.76 -11.17
N VAL A 133 -1.66 -5.84 -10.15
CA VAL A 133 -1.00 -4.68 -9.58
C VAL A 133 0.07 -4.21 -10.56
N ASN A 134 0.01 -2.94 -10.98
CA ASN A 134 1.08 -2.35 -11.76
C ASN A 134 2.26 -2.01 -10.83
N PRO A 135 3.41 -2.71 -10.90
CA PRO A 135 4.51 -2.48 -9.98
C PRO A 135 5.12 -1.09 -10.13
N ALA A 136 5.04 -0.48 -11.33
CA ALA A 136 5.51 0.88 -11.57
C ALA A 136 4.65 1.94 -10.87
N ILE A 137 3.38 1.64 -10.61
CA ILE A 137 2.47 2.47 -9.80
C ILE A 137 2.82 2.29 -8.33
N VAL A 138 3.04 1.06 -7.87
CA VAL A 138 3.21 0.80 -6.43
C VAL A 138 4.62 1.11 -5.92
N PHE A 139 5.63 1.00 -6.77
CA PHE A 139 7.01 0.96 -6.32
C PHE A 139 7.88 2.08 -6.88
N ASN A 140 8.13 3.06 -6.01
CA ASN A 140 9.33 3.86 -6.04
C ASN A 140 10.01 3.70 -4.67
N GLY A 141 11.06 2.86 -4.60
CA GLY A 141 11.70 2.50 -3.33
C GLY A 141 12.24 3.70 -2.56
N SER A 142 12.76 4.71 -3.26
CA SER A 142 13.21 5.96 -2.64
C SER A 142 12.04 6.78 -2.08
N PHE A 143 10.88 6.76 -2.75
CA PHE A 143 9.67 7.39 -2.24
C PHE A 143 9.14 6.68 -0.99
N LEU A 144 9.02 5.34 -1.02
CA LEU A 144 8.54 4.56 0.12
C LEU A 144 9.46 4.69 1.35
N HIS A 145 10.78 4.67 1.14
CA HIS A 145 11.76 4.92 2.20
C HIS A 145 11.59 6.30 2.84
N LYS A 146 11.43 7.35 2.02
CA LYS A 146 11.18 8.71 2.52
C LYS A 146 9.84 8.81 3.26
N MET A 147 8.79 8.17 2.73
CA MET A 147 7.48 8.18 3.37
C MET A 147 7.50 7.50 4.74
N TYR A 148 8.20 6.37 4.85
CA TYR A 148 8.37 5.68 6.13
C TYR A 148 9.01 6.59 7.18
N TYR A 149 10.06 7.31 6.80
CA TYR A 149 10.75 8.23 7.70
C TYR A 149 9.81 9.34 8.21
N ILE A 150 9.08 9.97 7.28
CA ILE A 150 8.15 11.04 7.63
C ILE A 150 7.03 10.53 8.54
N LEU A 151 6.48 9.35 8.26
CA LEU A 151 5.46 8.73 9.12
C LEU A 151 5.99 8.39 10.51
N SER A 152 7.24 7.94 10.60
CA SER A 152 7.86 7.57 11.87
C SER A 152 8.15 8.77 12.76
N GLU A 153 8.36 9.96 12.19
CA GLU A 153 8.61 11.19 12.95
C GLU A 153 7.37 12.10 13.09
N ASN A 154 6.37 11.99 12.22
CA ASN A 154 5.30 13.00 12.06
C ASN A 154 3.94 12.37 11.72
N GLU A 155 3.58 11.25 12.35
CA GLU A 155 2.33 10.52 12.09
C GLU A 155 1.08 11.42 12.16
N ASP A 156 1.00 12.28 13.18
CA ASP A 156 -0.13 13.17 13.45
C ASP A 156 -0.36 14.21 12.34
N ILE A 157 0.71 14.66 11.70
CA ILE A 157 0.66 15.67 10.64
C ILE A 157 0.00 15.05 9.41
N ILE A 158 0.40 13.83 9.03
CA ILE A 158 -0.17 13.15 7.86
C ILE A 158 -1.65 12.79 8.11
N ALA A 159 -1.97 12.27 9.29
CA ALA A 159 -3.37 11.99 9.66
C ALA A 159 -4.25 13.25 9.57
N LYS A 160 -3.76 14.40 10.03
CA LYS A 160 -4.44 15.69 9.93
C LYS A 160 -4.62 16.17 8.48
N HIS A 161 -3.65 15.92 7.60
CA HIS A 161 -3.75 16.33 6.19
C HIS A 161 -4.69 15.42 5.39
N LEU A 162 -4.73 14.13 5.72
CA LEU A 162 -5.67 13.18 5.12
C LEU A 162 -7.10 13.42 5.61
N ASN A 163 -7.29 13.81 6.88
CA ASN A 163 -8.60 14.09 7.47
C ASN A 163 -9.47 15.01 6.59
N GLY A 164 -10.72 14.59 6.37
CA GLY A 164 -11.71 15.29 5.55
C GLY A 164 -11.58 15.08 4.03
N CYS A 165 -10.79 14.10 3.57
CA CYS A 165 -10.73 13.70 2.15
C CYS A 165 -11.38 12.34 1.92
N ASP A 166 -11.98 12.12 0.76
CA ASP A 166 -12.48 10.78 0.34
C ASP A 166 -11.35 9.74 0.33
N VAL A 167 -10.12 10.18 0.06
CA VAL A 167 -8.91 9.36 0.15
C VAL A 167 -8.65 8.82 1.56
N TYR A 168 -9.02 9.57 2.60
CA TYR A 168 -8.86 9.12 3.97
C TYR A 168 -9.86 8.05 4.35
N VAL A 169 -11.09 8.15 3.84
CA VAL A 169 -12.09 7.07 3.98
C VAL A 169 -11.54 5.80 3.35
N TRP A 170 -10.97 5.90 2.15
CA TRP A 170 -10.39 4.76 1.46
C TRP A 170 -9.16 4.19 2.17
N PHE A 171 -8.26 5.04 2.63
CA PHE A 171 -7.11 4.64 3.45
C PHE A 171 -7.53 3.87 4.71
N ASN A 172 -8.56 4.34 5.42
CA ASN A 172 -9.08 3.66 6.60
C ASN A 172 -9.75 2.32 6.26
N GLN A 173 -10.45 2.22 5.13
CA GLN A 173 -11.01 0.94 4.67
C GLN A 173 -9.90 -0.07 4.36
N MET A 174 -8.84 0.36 3.68
CA MET A 174 -7.68 -0.48 3.39
C MET A 174 -6.95 -0.90 4.67
N LEU A 175 -6.74 0.03 5.61
CA LEU A 175 -6.13 -0.29 6.90
C LEU A 175 -6.97 -1.28 7.70
N TYR A 176 -8.28 -1.08 7.77
CA TYR A 176 -9.20 -1.96 8.48
C TYR A 176 -9.13 -3.38 7.91
N PHE A 177 -9.18 -3.52 6.58
CA PHE A 177 -9.00 -4.81 5.91
C PHE A 177 -7.68 -5.48 6.30
N LEU A 178 -6.59 -4.73 6.32
CA LEU A 178 -5.28 -5.25 6.70
C LEU A 178 -5.24 -5.62 8.19
N GLN A 179 -5.93 -4.92 9.08
CA GLN A 179 -6.01 -5.26 10.51
C GLN A 179 -6.78 -6.57 10.75
N GLU A 180 -7.88 -6.79 10.02
CA GLU A 180 -8.61 -8.06 10.11
C GLU A 180 -7.79 -9.26 9.61
N ASN A 181 -6.90 -9.00 8.65
CA ASN A 181 -6.10 -10.03 8.01
C ASN A 181 -4.71 -10.20 8.63
N VAL A 182 -4.16 -9.20 9.32
CA VAL A 182 -2.79 -9.20 9.84
C VAL A 182 -2.84 -8.97 11.35
N CYS A 183 -2.13 -9.79 12.12
CA CYS A 183 -1.88 -9.53 13.53
C CYS A 183 -0.87 -8.37 13.66
N MET A 184 -1.32 -7.13 13.42
CA MET A 184 -0.46 -5.95 13.55
C MET A 184 -0.10 -5.77 15.03
N ARG A 185 1.19 -5.91 15.35
CA ARG A 185 1.72 -5.53 16.66
C ARG A 185 1.86 -4.01 16.70
N SER A 186 1.13 -3.37 17.61
CA SER A 186 1.41 -1.97 17.99
C SER A 186 2.81 -1.93 18.59
N ALA A 187 3.72 -1.21 17.95
CA ALA A 187 5.04 -0.89 18.51
C ALA A 187 4.89 0.02 19.73
#